data_AF-A0A1Y1YLZ2-F1
#
_entry.id   AF-A0A1Y1YLZ2-F1
#
_cell.length_a   1.000
_cell.length_b   1.000
_cell.length_c   1.000
_cell.angle_alpha   90.00
_cell.angle_beta   90.00
_cell.angle_gamma   90.00
#
_symmetry.space_group_name_H-M   'P 1'
#
loop_
_entity.id
_entity.type
_entity.pdbx_description
1 polymer ?
#
loop_
_entity_poly.entity_id
_entity_poly.type
_entity_poly.pdbx_seq_one_letter_code
_entity_poly.pdbx_strand_id
1 'polypeptide(L)'
;MYIKSLASLVSVLLSASSVVGKPITVGDPSINHLTVVNNATDFCLFLPPEPAMIIGEHEHDAVVFCTKPNPVAPKALALPEGFVQTAHFNQTSTFVQVTGKMNPEAYNMSRSDGGGQFDNRGAPPESGCDGYTYFVSLIEPDVGDYCIRCCNEKDDCNMGLSTEGCQTVIPGDY
;
A
#
# COMPACT_ATOMS: atom_id res chain seq x y z
N MET A 1 -11.15 -24.21 73.38
CA MET A 1 -10.05 -23.60 72.60
C MET A 1 -10.25 -24.04 71.14
N TYR A 2 -11.01 -23.26 70.37
CA TYR A 2 -11.38 -23.58 68.99
C TYR A 2 -10.50 -22.78 68.03
N ILE A 3 -9.64 -23.46 67.28
CA ILE A 3 -8.85 -22.85 66.20
C ILE A 3 -9.60 -23.12 64.90
N LYS A 4 -10.20 -22.09 64.31
CA LYS A 4 -10.81 -22.16 62.98
C LYS A 4 -9.71 -21.98 61.93
N SER A 5 -9.48 -23.03 61.14
CA SER A 5 -8.60 -23.00 59.98
C SER A 5 -9.30 -22.25 58.84
N LEU A 6 -8.69 -21.18 58.34
CA LEU A 6 -9.13 -20.43 57.17
C LEU A 6 -8.47 -21.03 55.92
N ALA A 7 -9.27 -21.70 55.09
CA ALA A 7 -8.85 -22.15 53.77
C ALA A 7 -8.72 -20.95 52.83
N SER A 8 -7.53 -20.74 52.26
CA SER A 8 -7.25 -19.71 51.27
C SER A 8 -7.67 -20.19 49.88
N LEU A 9 -8.66 -19.51 49.29
CA LEU A 9 -9.11 -19.71 47.91
C LEU A 9 -8.15 -18.96 46.98
N VAL A 10 -7.34 -19.70 46.24
CA VAL A 10 -6.51 -19.14 45.15
C VAL A 10 -7.35 -19.12 43.88
N SER A 11 -7.83 -17.93 43.51
CA SER A 11 -8.57 -17.68 42.27
C SER A 11 -7.59 -17.59 41.10
N VAL A 12 -7.60 -18.56 40.18
CA VAL A 12 -6.86 -18.48 38.92
C VAL A 12 -7.61 -17.54 37.98
N LEU A 13 -7.09 -16.32 37.81
CA LEU A 13 -7.57 -15.38 36.81
C LEU A 13 -7.08 -15.82 35.43
N LEU A 14 -7.98 -16.38 34.60
CA LEU A 14 -7.73 -16.50 33.16
C LEU A 14 -7.70 -15.09 32.56
N SER A 15 -6.51 -14.60 32.22
CA SER A 15 -6.35 -13.42 31.37
C SER A 15 -6.77 -13.79 29.94
N ALA A 16 -7.99 -13.41 29.55
CA ALA A 16 -8.38 -13.39 28.15
C ALA A 16 -7.59 -12.26 27.46
N SER A 17 -6.53 -12.62 26.73
CA SER A 17 -5.87 -11.69 25.83
C SER A 17 -6.81 -11.41 24.66
N SER A 18 -7.55 -10.32 24.75
CA SER A 18 -8.22 -9.75 23.59
C SER A 18 -7.15 -9.36 22.57
N VAL A 19 -6.99 -10.15 21.50
CA VAL A 19 -6.28 -9.70 20.31
C VAL A 19 -7.17 -8.64 19.67
N VAL A 20 -7.05 -7.40 20.13
CA VAL A 20 -7.64 -6.26 19.43
C VAL A 20 -6.90 -6.22 18.10
N GLY A 21 -7.56 -6.67 17.03
CA GLY A 21 -7.06 -6.52 15.68
C GLY A 21 -6.74 -5.05 15.47
N LYS A 22 -5.49 -4.77 15.12
CA LYS A 22 -4.99 -3.45 14.71
C LYS A 22 -6.01 -2.93 13.66
N PRO A 23 -6.54 -1.69 13.74
CA PRO A 23 -7.40 -1.16 12.68
C PRO A 23 -6.52 -0.66 11.53
N ILE A 24 -6.82 -1.20 10.36
CA ILE A 24 -6.09 -1.18 9.10
C ILE A 24 -6.95 -0.52 8.03
N THR A 25 -6.34 0.20 7.09
CA THR A 25 -6.94 0.78 5.87
C THR A 25 -8.19 0.05 5.35
N VAL A 26 -9.31 0.76 5.30
CA VAL A 26 -10.49 0.32 4.55
C VAL A 26 -10.28 0.77 3.11
N GLY A 27 -9.46 0.05 2.35
CA GLY A 27 -9.47 0.22 0.90
C GLY A 27 -10.85 -0.16 0.41
N ASP A 28 -11.58 0.76 -0.21
CA ASP A 28 -12.93 0.49 -0.70
C ASP A 28 -12.89 0.04 -2.18
N PRO A 29 -13.13 -1.26 -2.47
CA PRO A 29 -13.16 -1.77 -3.84
C PRO A 29 -14.35 -1.26 -4.65
N SER A 30 -15.38 -0.67 -4.02
CA SER A 30 -16.57 -0.14 -4.67
C SER A 30 -16.35 1.22 -5.33
N ILE A 31 -15.36 1.99 -4.83
CA ILE A 31 -14.97 3.33 -5.34
C ILE A 31 -13.58 3.36 -5.98
N ASN A 32 -12.96 2.20 -6.23
CA ASN A 32 -11.64 2.07 -6.84
C ASN A 32 -10.44 2.54 -6.00
N HIS A 33 -10.50 2.37 -4.68
CA HIS A 33 -9.43 2.77 -3.75
C HIS A 33 -8.75 1.57 -3.06
N LEU A 34 -8.96 0.34 -3.54
CA LEU A 34 -8.30 -0.86 -3.03
C LEU A 34 -7.22 -1.33 -4.01
N THR A 35 -5.95 -1.28 -3.59
CA THR A 35 -4.82 -1.86 -4.33
C THR A 35 -4.52 -3.28 -3.88
N VAL A 36 -3.79 -4.02 -4.72
CA VAL A 36 -3.43 -5.42 -4.50
C VAL A 36 -1.99 -5.64 -4.96
N VAL A 37 -1.21 -6.41 -4.19
CA VAL A 37 0.15 -6.81 -4.55
C VAL A 37 0.31 -8.31 -4.32
N ASN A 38 0.26 -9.10 -5.39
CA ASN A 38 0.40 -10.57 -5.32
C ASN A 38 1.77 -11.06 -5.78
N ASN A 39 2.27 -10.52 -6.90
CA ASN A 39 3.59 -10.84 -7.47
C ASN A 39 3.96 -9.82 -8.56
N ALA A 40 5.13 -9.98 -9.19
CA ALA A 40 5.67 -9.08 -10.22
C ALA A 40 4.82 -8.96 -11.51
N THR A 41 3.81 -9.82 -11.70
CA THR A 41 2.92 -9.79 -12.87
C THR A 41 1.44 -9.53 -12.49
N ASP A 42 1.16 -9.44 -11.20
CA ASP A 42 -0.18 -9.33 -10.63
C ASP A 42 -0.13 -8.36 -9.45
N PHE A 43 -0.18 -7.08 -9.78
CA PHE A 43 -0.21 -6.00 -8.82
C PHE A 43 -0.94 -4.80 -9.40
N CYS A 44 -1.28 -3.87 -8.53
CA CYS A 44 -1.94 -2.64 -8.89
C CYS A 44 -1.18 -1.43 -8.34
N LEU A 45 -1.33 -0.30 -9.01
CA LEU A 45 -0.72 0.98 -8.68
C LEU A 45 -1.82 2.05 -8.60
N PHE A 46 -1.56 3.09 -7.82
CA PHE A 46 -2.36 4.30 -7.85
C PHE A 46 -1.80 5.24 -8.94
N LEU A 47 -2.69 5.79 -9.77
CA LEU A 47 -2.39 6.85 -10.73
C LEU A 47 -3.51 7.91 -10.66
N PRO A 48 -3.27 9.13 -11.17
CA PRO A 48 -4.36 10.08 -11.41
C PRO A 48 -5.48 9.47 -12.27
N PRO A 49 -6.71 9.97 -12.17
CA PRO A 49 -7.86 9.40 -12.88
C PRO A 49 -7.76 9.57 -14.41
N GLU A 50 -7.02 10.57 -14.88
CA GLU A 50 -6.84 10.85 -16.30
C GLU A 50 -5.36 10.98 -16.71
N PRO A 51 -5.00 10.62 -17.96
CA PRO A 51 -3.65 10.80 -18.49
C PRO A 51 -3.18 12.27 -18.43
N ALA A 52 -1.86 12.47 -18.37
CA ALA A 52 -1.18 13.78 -18.35
C ALA A 52 -1.42 14.68 -17.13
N MET A 53 -2.16 14.20 -16.13
CA MET A 53 -2.28 14.87 -14.84
C MET A 53 -0.97 14.76 -14.04
N ILE A 54 -0.69 15.80 -13.24
CA ILE A 54 0.50 15.85 -12.37
C ILE A 54 0.25 15.00 -11.12
N ILE A 55 1.15 14.05 -10.83
CA ILE A 55 0.97 13.06 -9.77
C ILE A 55 0.72 13.74 -8.41
N GLY A 56 1.62 14.64 -7.99
CA GLY A 56 1.54 15.32 -6.71
C GLY A 56 0.32 16.24 -6.54
N GLU A 57 -0.30 16.70 -7.63
CA GLU A 57 -1.53 17.52 -7.57
C GLU A 57 -2.80 16.66 -7.45
N HIS A 58 -2.69 15.38 -7.82
CA HIS A 58 -3.79 14.42 -7.91
C HIS A 58 -3.64 13.22 -6.95
N GLU A 59 -2.94 13.42 -5.83
CA GLU A 59 -2.83 12.39 -4.79
C GLU A 59 -4.18 12.11 -4.09
N HIS A 60 -5.07 13.11 -4.03
CA HIS A 60 -6.34 13.01 -3.32
C HIS A 60 -7.45 12.31 -4.11
N ASP A 61 -7.37 12.32 -5.44
CA ASP A 61 -8.37 11.74 -6.36
C ASP A 61 -7.81 10.61 -7.24
N ALA A 62 -6.62 10.12 -6.90
CA ALA A 62 -6.02 8.97 -7.56
C ALA A 62 -6.90 7.72 -7.46
N VAL A 63 -6.78 6.86 -8.47
CA VAL A 63 -7.53 5.62 -8.58
C VAL A 63 -6.61 4.45 -8.90
N VAL A 64 -7.08 3.23 -8.68
CA VAL A 64 -6.26 2.03 -8.85
C VAL A 64 -6.28 1.51 -10.29
N PHE A 65 -5.09 1.14 -10.78
CA PHE A 65 -4.85 0.47 -12.05
C PHE A 65 -4.08 -0.84 -11.81
N CYS A 66 -4.52 -1.96 -12.38
CA CYS A 66 -3.89 -3.27 -12.23
C CYS A 66 -3.23 -3.75 -13.53
N THR A 67 -2.18 -4.57 -13.41
CA THR A 67 -1.51 -5.22 -14.56
C THR A 67 -2.43 -6.18 -15.31
N LYS A 68 -3.46 -6.69 -14.64
CA LYS A 68 -4.53 -7.53 -15.19
C LYS A 68 -5.79 -7.38 -14.34
N PRO A 69 -6.98 -7.79 -14.84
CA PRO A 69 -8.20 -7.79 -14.04
C PRO A 69 -8.01 -8.56 -12.73
N ASN A 70 -8.39 -7.95 -11.61
CA ASN A 70 -8.22 -8.51 -10.28
C ASN A 70 -9.59 -8.63 -9.58
N PRO A 71 -9.99 -9.83 -9.09
CA PRO A 71 -11.31 -10.03 -8.49
C PRO A 71 -11.48 -9.32 -7.14
N VAL A 72 -10.39 -9.00 -6.44
CA VAL A 72 -10.41 -8.27 -5.18
C VAL A 72 -10.55 -6.78 -5.40
N ALA A 73 -9.94 -6.25 -6.48
CA ALA A 73 -10.08 -4.86 -6.92
C ALA A 73 -10.91 -4.77 -8.22
N PRO A 74 -12.22 -5.09 -8.20
CA PRO A 74 -13.05 -5.23 -9.41
C PRO A 74 -13.30 -3.89 -10.14
N LYS A 75 -13.06 -2.75 -9.49
CA LYS A 75 -13.17 -1.41 -10.09
C LYS A 75 -11.84 -0.87 -10.62
N ALA A 76 -10.73 -1.57 -10.38
CA ALA A 76 -9.44 -1.17 -10.89
C ALA A 76 -9.43 -1.16 -12.41
N LEU A 77 -8.81 -0.11 -12.94
CA LEU A 77 -8.61 0.05 -14.37
C LEU A 77 -7.45 -0.82 -14.83
N ALA A 78 -7.32 -1.04 -16.14
CA ALA A 78 -6.15 -1.73 -16.68
C ALA A 78 -5.00 -0.73 -16.79
N LEU A 79 -3.81 -1.10 -16.30
CA LEU A 79 -2.60 -0.34 -16.59
C LEU A 79 -2.41 -0.23 -18.12
N PRO A 80 -1.96 0.93 -18.64
CA PRO A 80 -1.71 1.08 -20.06
C PRO A 80 -0.69 0.06 -20.57
N GLU A 81 -0.87 -0.37 -21.81
CA GLU A 81 0.09 -1.27 -22.45
C GLU A 81 1.48 -0.60 -22.49
N GLY A 82 2.50 -1.35 -22.10
CA GLY A 82 3.88 -0.84 -22.05
C GLY A 82 4.17 0.12 -20.89
N PHE A 83 3.23 0.35 -19.97
CA PHE A 83 3.46 1.16 -18.77
C PHE A 83 4.55 0.55 -17.88
N VAL A 84 4.50 -0.75 -17.60
CA VAL A 84 5.49 -1.44 -16.77
C VAL A 84 6.65 -1.92 -17.64
N GLN A 85 7.87 -1.46 -17.37
CA GLN A 85 9.09 -1.89 -18.06
C GLN A 85 9.84 -2.99 -17.30
N THR A 86 10.02 -2.81 -15.99
CA THR A 86 10.57 -3.81 -15.06
C THR A 86 9.68 -3.93 -13.83
N ALA A 87 9.65 -5.11 -13.21
CA ALA A 87 8.90 -5.36 -11.99
C ALA A 87 9.62 -6.38 -11.11
N HIS A 88 10.00 -5.96 -9.91
CA HIS A 88 10.74 -6.74 -8.93
C HIS A 88 9.88 -6.94 -7.69
N PHE A 89 9.41 -8.17 -7.49
CA PHE A 89 8.59 -8.53 -6.33
C PHE A 89 9.46 -9.03 -5.18
N ASN A 90 9.17 -8.55 -3.98
CA ASN A 90 9.77 -9.06 -2.75
C ASN A 90 8.70 -9.19 -1.66
N GLN A 91 8.83 -10.24 -0.83
CA GLN A 91 7.91 -10.55 0.24
C GLN A 91 8.66 -10.99 1.48
N THR A 92 8.20 -10.50 2.63
CA THR A 92 8.65 -10.90 3.96
C THR A 92 7.46 -11.40 4.80
N SER A 93 7.69 -11.65 6.08
CA SER A 93 6.60 -11.93 7.02
C SER A 93 5.73 -10.70 7.33
N THR A 94 6.19 -9.49 7.04
CA THR A 94 5.51 -8.24 7.43
C THR A 94 5.08 -7.38 6.26
N PHE A 95 5.61 -7.60 5.05
CA PHE A 95 5.23 -6.84 3.86
C PHE A 95 5.32 -7.62 2.55
N VAL A 96 4.64 -7.10 1.53
CA VAL A 96 4.86 -7.38 0.11
C VAL A 96 5.15 -6.08 -0.62
N GLN A 97 5.99 -6.13 -1.66
CA GLN A 97 6.28 -4.97 -2.50
C GLN A 97 6.49 -5.34 -3.96
N VAL A 98 6.33 -4.34 -4.82
CA VAL A 98 6.87 -4.33 -6.18
C VAL A 98 7.60 -3.00 -6.38
N THR A 99 8.83 -3.07 -6.90
CA THR A 99 9.63 -1.92 -7.35
C THR A 99 9.99 -2.11 -8.82
N GLY A 100 10.18 -1.03 -9.57
CA GLY A 100 10.59 -1.15 -10.98
C GLY A 100 10.57 0.15 -11.76
N LYS A 101 10.83 0.02 -13.06
CA LYS A 101 10.76 1.09 -14.04
C LYS A 101 9.42 1.09 -14.77
N MET A 102 8.90 2.28 -15.01
CA MET A 102 7.74 2.52 -15.85
C MET A 102 8.10 3.33 -17.10
N ASN A 103 7.22 3.29 -18.10
CA ASN A 103 7.21 4.20 -19.23
C ASN A 103 6.18 5.33 -18.99
N PRO A 104 6.62 6.56 -18.64
CA PRO A 104 5.71 7.69 -18.41
C PRO A 104 4.84 8.02 -19.63
N GLU A 105 5.34 7.79 -20.85
CA GLU A 105 4.62 8.09 -22.09
C GLU A 105 3.37 7.22 -22.28
N ALA A 106 3.36 6.00 -21.72
CA ALA A 106 2.21 5.09 -21.81
C ALA A 106 0.95 5.64 -21.13
N TYR A 107 1.11 6.61 -20.22
CA TYR A 107 0.01 7.35 -19.58
C TYR A 107 0.11 8.87 -19.79
N ASN A 108 0.86 9.29 -20.82
CA ASN A 108 1.08 10.69 -21.19
C ASN A 108 1.61 11.57 -20.04
N MET A 109 2.36 10.99 -19.09
CA MET A 109 2.90 11.72 -17.94
C MET A 109 4.06 12.63 -18.34
N SER A 110 4.16 13.81 -17.71
CA SER A 110 5.26 14.74 -17.98
C SER A 110 6.57 14.24 -17.39
N ARG A 111 7.66 14.25 -18.16
CA ARG A 111 9.02 13.98 -17.65
C ARG A 111 9.58 15.09 -16.75
N SER A 112 8.85 16.19 -16.57
CA SER A 112 9.17 17.23 -15.59
C SER A 112 8.41 17.07 -14.28
N ASP A 113 7.52 16.08 -14.18
CA ASP A 113 6.79 15.76 -12.96
C ASP A 113 7.67 14.91 -12.05
N GLY A 114 8.01 15.44 -10.88
CA GLY A 114 8.82 14.77 -9.87
C GLY A 114 8.08 13.65 -9.13
N GLY A 115 6.79 13.49 -9.39
CA GLY A 115 5.98 12.43 -8.82
C GLY A 115 5.20 12.81 -7.57
N GLY A 116 4.77 11.79 -6.85
CA GLY A 116 3.98 11.92 -5.64
C GLY A 116 3.84 10.60 -4.90
N GLN A 117 3.26 10.68 -3.70
CA GLN A 117 3.08 9.56 -2.79
C GLN A 117 1.61 9.32 -2.49
N PHE A 118 1.19 8.06 -2.62
CA PHE A 118 -0.12 7.58 -2.18
C PHE A 118 0.04 6.72 -0.95
N ASP A 119 -0.74 7.00 0.08
CA ASP A 119 -0.68 6.25 1.34
C ASP A 119 -1.96 6.34 2.18
N ASN A 120 -1.97 5.56 3.25
CA ASN A 120 -3.10 5.43 4.16
C ASN A 120 -3.34 6.64 5.09
N ARG A 121 -2.72 7.80 4.86
CA ARG A 121 -3.01 9.06 5.58
C ARG A 121 -4.09 9.90 4.87
N GLY A 122 -4.64 9.40 3.76
CA GLY A 122 -5.80 9.99 3.10
C GLY A 122 -5.52 10.58 1.71
N ALA A 123 -4.53 10.04 1.01
CA ALA A 123 -4.17 10.43 -0.34
C ALA A 123 -4.08 9.16 -1.22
N PRO A 124 -5.19 8.67 -1.80
CA PRO A 124 -6.56 9.22 -1.70
C PRO A 124 -7.27 8.78 -0.40
N PRO A 125 -8.39 9.44 -0.01
CA PRO A 125 -9.21 9.00 1.13
C PRO A 125 -9.72 7.58 0.94
N GLU A 126 -9.89 6.84 2.02
CA GLU A 126 -10.43 5.46 1.95
C GLU A 126 -9.61 4.53 1.05
N SER A 127 -8.32 4.83 0.92
CA SER A 127 -7.35 3.98 0.24
C SER A 127 -6.81 2.89 1.16
N GLY A 128 -6.47 1.76 0.55
CA GLY A 128 -5.89 0.64 1.26
C GLY A 128 -5.29 -0.40 0.35
N CYS A 129 -4.59 -1.35 0.96
CA CYS A 129 -4.06 -2.52 0.29
C CYS A 129 -4.65 -3.80 0.87
N ASP A 130 -5.07 -4.70 -0.01
CA ASP A 130 -5.73 -5.95 0.38
C ASP A 130 -4.88 -6.78 1.34
N GLY A 131 -5.43 -7.08 2.52
CA GLY A 131 -4.78 -7.88 3.55
C GLY A 131 -3.66 -7.20 4.35
N TYR A 132 -3.41 -5.90 4.18
CA TYR A 132 -2.32 -5.18 4.84
C TYR A 132 -2.75 -3.90 5.55
N THR A 133 -1.96 -3.54 6.57
CA THR A 133 -2.26 -2.43 7.48
C THR A 133 -2.06 -1.04 6.93
N TYR A 134 -0.95 -0.91 6.25
CA TYR A 134 -0.45 0.31 5.69
C TYR A 134 -0.08 0.00 4.26
N PHE A 135 -0.04 1.04 3.46
CA PHE A 135 0.62 0.97 2.17
C PHE A 135 1.31 2.29 1.92
N VAL A 136 2.33 2.23 1.08
CA VAL A 136 2.96 3.40 0.49
C VAL A 136 3.25 3.06 -0.96
N SER A 137 2.87 3.96 -1.85
CA SER A 137 3.07 3.85 -3.29
C SER A 137 3.60 5.17 -3.83
N LEU A 138 4.58 5.12 -4.72
CA LEU A 138 5.09 6.31 -5.39
C LEU A 138 5.17 6.07 -6.91
N ILE A 139 4.97 7.15 -7.64
CA ILE A 139 5.08 7.23 -9.11
C ILE A 139 5.96 8.43 -9.40
N GLU A 140 7.07 8.22 -10.12
CA GLU A 140 8.10 9.24 -10.36
C GLU A 140 8.38 9.39 -11.87
N PRO A 141 7.57 10.18 -12.59
CA PRO A 141 7.67 10.29 -14.05
C PRO A 141 9.00 10.84 -14.56
N ASP A 142 9.67 11.72 -13.82
CA ASP A 142 10.95 12.32 -14.20
C ASP A 142 12.07 11.28 -14.36
N VAL A 143 12.23 10.38 -13.38
CA VAL A 143 13.23 9.31 -13.37
C VAL A 143 12.71 7.99 -13.93
N GLY A 144 11.38 7.84 -14.04
CA GLY A 144 10.72 6.65 -14.57
C GLY A 144 10.59 5.51 -13.56
N ASP A 145 10.57 5.82 -12.27
CA ASP A 145 10.49 4.82 -11.20
C ASP A 145 9.06 4.71 -10.68
N TYR A 146 8.69 3.50 -10.26
CA TYR A 146 7.51 3.28 -9.45
C TYR A 146 7.81 2.27 -8.36
N CYS A 147 7.07 2.37 -7.26
CA CYS A 147 7.19 1.43 -6.17
C CYS A 147 5.91 1.39 -5.36
N ILE A 148 5.57 0.21 -4.88
CA ILE A 148 4.44 -0.01 -3.98
C ILE A 148 4.83 -1.05 -2.92
N ARG A 149 4.49 -0.78 -1.66
CA ARG A 149 4.62 -1.72 -0.56
C ARG A 149 3.36 -1.71 0.28
N CYS A 150 2.88 -2.90 0.60
CA CYS A 150 1.81 -3.13 1.56
C CYS A 150 2.40 -3.83 2.78
N CYS A 151 2.15 -3.32 3.98
CA CYS A 151 2.81 -3.82 5.17
C CYS A 151 1.89 -3.81 6.40
N ASN A 152 2.22 -4.65 7.39
CA ASN A 152 1.50 -4.73 8.66
C ASN A 152 2.12 -3.91 9.78
N GLU A 153 3.41 -3.62 9.68
CA GLU A 153 4.12 -2.77 10.63
C GLU A 153 4.35 -1.38 10.05
N LYS A 154 4.08 -0.35 10.84
CA LYS A 154 4.15 1.04 10.39
C LYS A 154 5.56 1.40 9.91
N ASP A 155 6.57 0.84 10.55
CA ASP A 155 7.97 1.10 10.23
C ASP A 155 8.40 0.47 8.88
N ASP A 156 7.65 -0.50 8.36
CA ASP A 156 7.90 -1.08 7.04
C ASP A 156 7.34 -0.22 5.89
N CYS A 157 6.37 0.66 6.16
CA CYS A 157 5.82 1.61 5.20
C CYS A 157 6.09 3.05 5.65
N ASN A 158 7.22 3.60 5.20
CA ASN A 158 7.60 4.97 5.56
C ASN A 158 6.78 6.00 4.76
N MET A 159 5.75 6.55 5.40
CA MET A 159 4.92 7.62 4.85
C MET A 159 5.51 9.03 5.09
N GLY A 160 6.61 9.17 5.82
CA GLY A 160 7.14 10.49 6.23
C GLY A 160 8.00 11.20 5.20
N LEU A 161 8.36 10.51 4.10
CA LEU A 161 9.42 10.92 3.17
C LEU A 161 8.91 11.07 1.73
N SER A 162 7.77 11.72 1.56
CA SER A 162 7.04 11.80 0.29
C SER A 162 7.85 12.44 -0.86
N THR A 163 8.87 13.24 -0.57
CA THR A 163 9.74 13.90 -1.58
C THR A 163 11.11 13.25 -1.78
N GLU A 164 11.45 12.21 -1.01
CA GLU A 164 12.76 11.52 -1.09
C GLU A 164 12.78 10.39 -2.12
N GLY A 165 11.58 10.02 -2.57
CA GLY A 165 11.36 9.14 -3.69
C GLY A 165 11.51 7.64 -3.45
N CYS A 166 11.31 6.87 -4.52
CA CYS A 166 11.11 5.43 -4.45
C CYS A 166 12.28 4.69 -3.80
N GLN A 167 13.51 4.96 -4.24
CA GLN A 167 14.69 4.28 -3.73
C GLN A 167 14.92 4.50 -2.24
N THR A 168 14.48 5.65 -1.71
CA THR A 168 14.58 6.00 -0.29
C THR A 168 13.43 5.41 0.52
N VAL A 169 12.19 5.52 0.01
CA VAL A 169 10.97 5.11 0.72
C VAL A 169 10.79 3.59 0.72
N ILE A 170 11.05 2.95 -0.42
CA ILE A 170 10.89 1.51 -0.63
C ILE A 170 12.19 0.96 -1.25
N PRO A 171 13.23 0.67 -0.45
CA PRO A 171 14.44 0.07 -0.97
C PRO A 171 14.13 -1.24 -1.71
N GLY A 172 14.73 -1.41 -2.89
CA GLY A 172 14.47 -2.53 -3.78
C GLY A 172 15.28 -2.45 -5.08
N ASP A 173 14.95 -3.33 -6.01
CA ASP A 173 15.55 -3.36 -7.35
C ASP A 173 14.68 -2.55 -8.33
N TYR A 174 15.31 -1.70 -9.15
CA TYR A 174 14.66 -0.78 -10.09
C TYR A 174 15.24 -0.94 -11.50
#